data_AF-X1FTC8-F1
#
_entry.id   AF-X1FTC8-F1
#
_cell.length_a   1.000
_cell.length_b   1.000
_cell.length_c   1.000
_cell.angle_alpha   90.00
_cell.angle_beta   90.00
_cell.angle_gamma   90.00
#
_symmetry.space_group_name_H-M   'P 1'
#
loop_
_entity.id
_entity.type
_entity.pdbx_description
1 polymer ?
#
loop_
_entity_poly.entity_id
_entity_poly.type
_entity_poly.pdbx_seq_one_letter_code
_entity_poly.pdbx_strand_id
1 'polypeptide(L)'
;MPKVQTRVLGLPRLGIYSRSIREFFESLGCQVVQPSKVSQEIIHAGVMNSAEMICYPYKVTLGQEIYCLEHGATDLVMFSTHGRCRFKHYHQLQEQTLRNLGYEFTMHALSTRNFLPELMKLTGASPLHLVKVMLGVLSQIRRVERRAYHSNNNSLRIGIVGEIWTVWESDINFDIVRRLQRMGVDVHVSLTLSHFIKKALKL
;
A
#
# COMPACT_ATOMS: atom_id res chain seq x y z
N MET A 1 16.83 20.12 23.18
CA MET A 1 16.40 18.82 22.64
C MET A 1 15.24 19.07 21.68
N PRO A 2 15.34 18.76 20.38
CA PRO A 2 14.23 18.99 19.46
C PRO A 2 13.08 18.06 19.83
N LYS A 3 11.89 18.64 20.04
CA LYS A 3 10.65 17.94 20.36
C LYS A 3 10.40 16.88 19.28
N VAL A 4 10.28 15.60 19.67
CA VAL A 4 9.73 14.58 18.77
C VAL A 4 8.26 14.94 18.55
N GLN A 5 7.99 15.66 17.47
CA GLN A 5 6.65 15.98 17.03
C GLN A 5 5.91 14.65 16.85
N THR A 6 4.74 14.50 17.47
CA THR A 6 3.93 13.29 17.37
C THR A 6 3.51 13.11 15.91
N ARG A 7 4.22 12.23 15.18
CA ARG A 7 3.98 12.00 13.75
C ARG A 7 2.75 11.12 13.57
N VAL A 8 1.83 11.55 12.73
CA VAL A 8 0.67 10.77 12.31
C VAL A 8 0.89 10.32 10.88
N LEU A 9 1.07 9.02 10.67
CA LEU A 9 1.39 8.44 9.37
C LEU A 9 0.12 8.17 8.57
N GLY A 10 -0.01 8.82 7.42
CA GLY A 10 -0.96 8.49 6.38
C GLY A 10 -0.46 7.34 5.51
N LEU A 11 -1.25 6.28 5.43
CA LEU A 11 -0.97 5.11 4.60
C LEU A 11 -2.14 4.88 3.62
N PRO A 12 -1.88 4.84 2.30
CA PRO A 12 -2.86 4.36 1.35
C PRO A 12 -3.32 2.93 1.69
N ARG A 13 -4.60 2.63 1.50
CA ARG A 13 -5.14 1.27 1.57
C ARG A 13 -4.58 0.43 0.43
N LEU A 14 -4.07 -0.75 0.77
CA LEU A 14 -3.46 -1.72 -0.14
C LEU A 14 -4.26 -3.04 -0.12
N GLY A 15 -5.57 -2.95 -0.36
CA GLY A 15 -6.45 -4.10 -0.45
C GLY A 15 -6.39 -5.02 0.77
N ILE A 16 -6.22 -6.32 0.52
CA ILE A 16 -6.13 -7.35 1.56
C ILE A 16 -4.94 -7.16 2.52
N TYR A 17 -3.91 -6.40 2.14
CA TYR A 17 -2.70 -6.20 2.93
C TYR A 17 -2.79 -5.02 3.91
N SER A 18 -3.79 -4.16 3.75
CA SER A 18 -3.92 -2.89 4.49
C SER A 18 -3.81 -3.07 6.00
N ARG A 19 -4.55 -4.06 6.54
CA ARG A 19 -4.53 -4.37 7.97
C ARG A 19 -3.13 -4.77 8.45
N SER A 20 -2.46 -5.67 7.73
CA SER A 20 -1.12 -6.13 8.10
C SER A 20 -0.08 -5.00 8.07
N ILE A 21 -0.22 -4.07 7.12
CA ILE A 21 0.67 -2.91 6.99
C ILE A 21 0.37 -1.88 8.07
N ARG A 22 -0.91 -1.64 8.40
CA ARG A 22 -1.30 -0.77 9.52
C ARG A 22 -0.74 -1.31 10.84
N GLU A 23 -0.99 -2.59 11.15
CA GLU A 23 -0.49 -3.24 12.37
C GLU A 23 1.04 -3.21 12.44
N PHE A 24 1.74 -3.27 11.30
CA PHE A 24 3.20 -3.12 11.24
C PHE A 24 3.66 -1.77 11.79
N PHE A 25 3.15 -0.66 11.25
CA PHE A 25 3.55 0.67 11.70
C PHE A 25 3.08 0.98 13.13
N GLU A 26 1.88 0.54 13.49
CA GLU A 26 1.37 0.66 14.87
C GLU A 26 2.25 -0.10 15.86
N SER A 27 2.74 -1.30 15.51
CA SER A 27 3.67 -2.06 16.37
C SER A 27 5.03 -1.39 16.56
N LEU A 28 5.40 -0.48 15.66
CA LEU A 28 6.62 0.33 15.75
C LEU A 28 6.38 1.67 16.47
N GLY A 29 5.21 1.87 17.07
CA GLY A 29 4.86 3.05 17.85
C GLY A 29 4.33 4.23 17.04
N CYS A 30 4.02 4.04 15.75
CA CYS A 30 3.45 5.10 14.92
C CYS A 30 1.91 5.16 15.05
N GLN A 31 1.36 6.37 15.08
CA GLN A 31 -0.07 6.57 14.90
C GLN A 31 -0.39 6.52 13.40
N VAL A 32 -1.44 5.79 13.00
CA VAL A 32 -1.76 5.54 11.58
C VAL A 32 -3.16 6.02 11.20
N VAL A 33 -3.21 6.86 10.17
CA VAL A 33 -4.41 7.20 9.40
C VAL A 33 -4.37 6.40 8.10
N GLN A 34 -5.42 5.63 7.84
CA GLN A 34 -5.58 4.88 6.59
C GLN A 34 -7.08 4.68 6.34
N PRO A 35 -7.56 4.95 5.11
CA PRO A 35 -8.98 4.80 4.79
C PRO A 35 -9.45 3.37 4.97
N SER A 36 -10.63 3.20 5.55
CA SER A 36 -11.27 1.89 5.75
C SER A 36 -11.91 1.32 4.49
N LYS A 37 -12.19 2.20 3.50
CA LYS A 37 -12.68 1.89 2.15
C LYS A 37 -12.17 2.90 1.13
N VAL A 38 -12.03 2.48 -0.11
CA VAL A 38 -11.84 3.40 -1.25
C VAL A 38 -13.22 3.80 -1.77
N SER A 39 -13.69 4.97 -1.37
CA SER A 39 -15.01 5.49 -1.77
C SER A 39 -14.97 6.25 -3.09
N GLN A 40 -16.14 6.54 -3.67
CA GLN A 40 -16.23 7.35 -4.89
C GLN A 40 -15.69 8.76 -4.66
N GLU A 41 -15.86 9.33 -3.46
CA GLU A 41 -15.34 10.64 -3.10
C GLU A 41 -13.80 10.64 -3.10
N ILE A 42 -13.18 9.61 -2.54
CA ILE A 42 -11.72 9.41 -2.56
C ILE A 42 -11.23 9.30 -4.02
N ILE A 43 -11.88 8.47 -4.83
CA ILE A 43 -11.51 8.30 -6.25
C ILE A 43 -11.65 9.63 -7.00
N HIS A 44 -12.76 10.33 -6.80
CA HIS A 44 -13.05 11.61 -7.44
C HIS A 44 -12.00 12.67 -7.08
N ALA A 45 -11.65 12.79 -5.80
CA ALA A 45 -10.59 13.70 -5.35
C ALA A 45 -9.25 13.40 -6.05
N GLY A 46 -8.90 12.12 -6.20
CA GLY A 46 -7.71 11.72 -6.93
C GLY A 46 -7.77 12.02 -8.43
N VAL A 47 -8.93 11.78 -9.08
CA VAL A 47 -9.14 12.05 -10.51
C VAL A 47 -9.02 13.53 -10.81
N MET A 48 -9.70 14.39 -10.03
CA MET A 48 -9.73 15.84 -10.24
C MET A 48 -8.37 16.51 -10.11
N ASN A 49 -7.46 15.90 -9.35
CA ASN A 49 -6.12 16.43 -9.07
C ASN A 49 -5.01 15.69 -9.85
N SER A 50 -5.36 14.97 -10.91
CA SER A 50 -4.41 14.16 -11.66
C SER A 50 -4.51 14.41 -13.16
N ALA A 51 -3.40 14.22 -13.87
CA ALA A 51 -3.42 14.25 -15.33
C ALA A 51 -4.31 13.12 -15.89
N GLU A 52 -5.06 13.40 -16.95
CA GLU A 52 -5.97 12.42 -17.56
C GLU A 52 -5.26 11.09 -17.89
N MET A 53 -4.07 11.20 -18.49
CA MET A 53 -3.26 10.07 -19.00
C MET A 53 -2.50 9.27 -17.92
N ILE A 54 -2.56 9.68 -16.65
CA ILE A 54 -1.92 8.90 -15.58
C ILE A 54 -2.76 7.67 -15.23
N CYS A 55 -2.10 6.57 -14.90
CA CYS A 55 -2.80 5.30 -14.67
C CYS A 55 -3.71 5.36 -13.44
N TYR A 56 -4.83 4.64 -13.50
CA TYR A 56 -5.87 4.67 -12.48
C TYR A 56 -5.41 4.40 -11.03
N PRO A 57 -4.46 3.47 -10.75
CA PRO A 57 -3.92 3.30 -9.40
C PRO A 57 -3.36 4.59 -8.80
N TYR A 58 -2.69 5.42 -9.60
CA TYR A 58 -2.18 6.72 -9.14
C TYR A 58 -3.30 7.61 -8.63
N LYS A 59 -4.39 7.70 -9.40
CA LYS A 59 -5.55 8.52 -9.04
C LYS A 59 -6.14 8.03 -7.73
N VAL A 60 -6.30 6.71 -7.59
CA VAL A 60 -6.81 6.11 -6.36
C VAL A 60 -5.87 6.35 -5.16
N THR A 61 -4.55 6.23 -5.31
CA THR A 61 -3.62 6.46 -4.20
C THR A 61 -3.52 7.94 -3.83
N LEU A 62 -3.51 8.84 -4.81
CA LEU A 62 -3.53 10.28 -4.56
C LEU A 62 -4.79 10.70 -3.78
N GLY A 63 -5.96 10.20 -4.17
CA GLY A 63 -7.20 10.46 -3.43
C GLY A 63 -7.15 9.99 -1.97
N GLN A 64 -6.50 8.84 -1.73
CA GLN A 64 -6.32 8.32 -0.37
C GLN A 64 -5.31 9.13 0.44
N GLU A 65 -4.28 9.69 -0.20
CA GLU A 65 -3.33 10.60 0.45
C GLU A 65 -3.99 11.91 0.83
N ILE A 66 -4.81 12.49 -0.06
CA ILE A 66 -5.65 13.65 0.25
C ILE A 66 -6.53 13.34 1.47
N TYR A 67 -7.25 12.22 1.44
CA TYR A 67 -8.05 11.76 2.57
C TYR A 67 -7.22 11.66 3.87
N CYS A 68 -6.02 11.08 3.82
CA CYS A 68 -5.19 10.93 5.02
C CYS A 68 -4.78 12.29 5.59
N LEU A 69 -4.39 13.24 4.74
CA LEU A 69 -4.00 14.59 5.15
C LEU A 69 -5.19 15.35 5.75
N GLU A 70 -6.36 15.28 5.13
CA GLU A 70 -7.60 15.88 5.66
C GLU A 70 -8.04 15.27 7.00
N HIS A 71 -7.60 14.04 7.30
CA HIS A 71 -7.86 13.34 8.57
C HIS A 71 -6.68 13.43 9.56
N GLY A 72 -5.78 14.39 9.36
CA GLY A 72 -4.74 14.75 10.34
C GLY A 72 -3.42 14.00 10.22
N ALA A 73 -3.16 13.33 9.09
CA ALA A 73 -1.83 12.82 8.80
C ALA A 73 -0.83 13.98 8.62
N THR A 74 0.32 13.90 9.28
CA THR A 74 1.43 14.86 9.16
C THR A 74 2.51 14.37 8.19
N ASP A 75 2.60 13.05 8.03
CA ASP A 75 3.59 12.37 7.23
C ASP A 75 2.85 11.35 6.35
N LEU A 76 3.24 11.23 5.09
CA LEU A 76 2.69 10.23 4.17
C LEU A 76 3.74 9.17 3.87
N VAL A 77 3.33 7.90 3.85
CA VAL A 77 4.20 6.80 3.47
C VAL A 77 3.72 6.23 2.14
N MET A 78 4.62 6.22 1.15
CA MET A 78 4.35 5.65 -0.17
C MET A 78 5.46 4.68 -0.58
N PHE A 79 5.08 3.61 -1.28
CA PHE A 79 6.04 2.59 -1.72
C PHE A 79 6.56 2.92 -3.12
N SER A 80 7.86 2.71 -3.33
CA SER A 80 8.51 2.83 -4.63
C SER A 80 9.06 1.48 -5.07
N THR A 81 8.89 1.17 -6.36
CA THR A 81 9.38 -0.07 -6.96
C THR A 81 10.59 0.16 -7.85
N HIS A 82 11.38 -0.89 -8.04
CA HIS A 82 12.50 -0.93 -8.98
C HIS A 82 12.06 -1.41 -10.39
N GLY A 83 10.75 -1.43 -10.66
CA GLY A 83 10.21 -1.89 -11.93
C GLY A 83 10.32 -0.85 -13.05
N ARG A 84 9.88 -1.23 -14.25
CA ARG A 84 9.77 -0.34 -15.42
C ARG A 84 8.46 0.45 -15.46
N CYS A 85 7.57 0.28 -14.48
CA CYS A 85 6.26 0.93 -14.43
C CYS A 85 6.35 2.35 -13.82
N ARG A 86 5.34 3.18 -14.12
CA ARG A 86 5.13 4.52 -13.56
C ARG A 86 5.08 4.55 -12.03
N PHE A 87 4.76 3.42 -11.38
CA PHE A 87 4.71 3.32 -9.92
C PHE A 87 6.00 3.78 -9.22
N LYS A 88 7.16 3.62 -9.87
CA LYS A 88 8.45 4.16 -9.38
C LYS A 88 8.39 5.68 -9.08
N HIS A 89 7.58 6.43 -9.82
CA HIS A 89 7.51 7.89 -9.79
C HIS A 89 6.27 8.43 -9.06
N TYR A 90 5.41 7.56 -8.54
CA TYR A 90 4.16 7.98 -7.89
C TYR A 90 4.42 8.96 -6.77
N HIS A 91 5.30 8.60 -5.82
CA HIS A 91 5.58 9.44 -4.66
C HIS A 91 6.05 10.87 -5.02
N GLN A 92 6.81 11.03 -6.10
CA GLN A 92 7.35 12.33 -6.53
C GLN A 92 6.24 13.21 -7.11
N LEU A 93 5.41 12.61 -7.99
CA LEU A 93 4.30 13.30 -8.62
C LEU A 93 3.19 13.61 -7.61
N GLN A 94 2.88 12.67 -6.72
CA GLN A 94 1.94 12.85 -5.62
C GLN A 94 2.40 13.95 -4.69
N GLU A 95 3.68 13.93 -4.28
CA GLU A 95 4.23 14.96 -3.42
C GLU A 95 4.11 16.35 -4.03
N GLN A 96 4.51 16.50 -5.31
CA GLN A 96 4.37 17.76 -6.02
C GLN A 96 2.90 18.19 -6.14
N THR A 97 2.00 17.27 -6.47
CA THR A 97 0.57 17.55 -6.60
C THR A 97 -0.01 18.04 -5.29
N LEU A 98 0.24 17.34 -4.18
CA LEU A 98 -0.28 17.69 -2.86
C LEU A 98 0.29 19.02 -2.35
N ARG A 99 1.57 19.31 -2.60
CA ARG A 99 2.16 20.62 -2.28
C ARG A 99 1.52 21.75 -3.08
N ASN A 100 1.23 21.54 -4.36
CA ASN A 100 0.51 22.52 -5.19
C ASN A 100 -0.93 22.77 -4.70
N LEU A 101 -1.55 21.78 -4.05
CA LEU A 101 -2.85 21.93 -3.41
C LEU A 101 -2.78 22.64 -2.04
N GLY A 102 -1.57 23.00 -1.57
CA GLY A 102 -1.37 23.75 -0.33
C GLY A 102 -1.18 22.89 0.92
N TYR A 103 -0.99 21.57 0.78
CA TYR A 103 -0.75 20.70 1.93
C TYR A 103 0.71 20.78 2.43
N GLU A 104 0.86 20.88 3.75
CA GLU A 104 2.15 20.73 4.42
C GLU A 104 2.28 19.34 5.04
N PHE A 105 3.27 18.58 4.58
CA PHE A 105 3.52 17.21 5.06
C PHE A 105 4.95 16.77 4.71
N THR A 106 5.35 15.63 5.29
CA THR A 106 6.59 14.92 4.94
C THR A 106 6.27 13.66 4.13
N MET A 107 6.88 13.51 2.94
CA MET A 107 6.77 12.29 2.13
C MET A 107 7.88 11.29 2.49
N HIS A 108 7.50 10.06 2.82
CA HIS A 108 8.40 8.95 3.07
C HIS A 108 8.26 7.90 1.97
N ALA A 109 9.18 7.95 1.01
CA ALA A 109 9.24 6.99 -0.08
C ALA A 109 10.03 5.74 0.33
N LEU A 110 9.32 4.64 0.60
CA LEU A 110 9.92 3.35 0.97
C LEU A 110 10.23 2.52 -0.28
N SER A 111 11.51 2.23 -0.48
CA SER A 111 12.01 1.34 -1.53
C SER A 111 12.81 0.20 -0.91
N THR A 112 13.10 -0.84 -1.69
CA THR A 112 13.90 -1.98 -1.19
C THR A 112 15.32 -1.61 -0.77
N ARG A 113 15.85 -0.44 -1.21
CA ARG A 113 17.21 0.02 -0.87
C ARG A 113 17.27 0.83 0.42
N ASN A 114 16.24 1.65 0.68
CA ASN A 114 16.19 2.56 1.83
C ASN A 114 15.19 2.11 2.92
N PHE A 115 14.59 0.92 2.79
CA PHE A 115 13.55 0.44 3.72
C PHE A 115 13.99 0.49 5.18
N LEU A 116 15.13 -0.12 5.53
CA LEU A 116 15.62 -0.16 6.91
C LEU A 116 16.01 1.25 7.43
N PRO A 117 16.87 2.02 6.73
CA PRO A 117 17.25 3.36 7.18
C PRO A 117 16.04 4.31 7.37
N GLU A 118 15.07 4.28 6.45
CA GLU A 118 13.90 5.16 6.53
C GLU A 118 12.98 4.74 7.68
N LEU A 119 12.80 3.44 7.91
CA LEU A 119 12.05 2.94 9.08
C LEU A 119 12.72 3.32 10.39
N MET A 120 14.05 3.24 10.48
CA MET A 120 14.79 3.69 11.67
C MET A 120 14.56 5.19 11.92
N LYS A 121 14.56 6.01 10.87
CA LYS A 121 14.30 7.45 10.97
C LYS A 121 12.85 7.74 11.40
N LEU A 122 11.90 6.96 10.91
CA LEU A 122 10.47 7.11 11.21
C LEU A 122 10.11 6.68 12.64
N THR A 123 10.70 5.58 13.10
CA THR A 123 10.25 4.87 14.31
C THR A 123 11.24 4.99 15.47
N GLY A 124 12.50 5.34 15.21
CA GLY A 124 13.57 5.29 16.19
C GLY A 124 13.94 3.87 16.65
N ALA A 125 13.34 2.83 16.04
CA ALA A 125 13.52 1.45 16.46
C ALA A 125 14.91 0.90 16.11
N SER A 126 15.40 -0.01 16.95
CA SER A 126 16.68 -0.69 16.72
C SER A 126 16.59 -1.67 15.53
N PRO A 127 17.69 -1.89 14.78
CA PRO A 127 17.69 -2.81 13.64
C PRO A 127 17.20 -4.23 13.97
N LEU A 128 17.57 -4.76 15.15
CA LEU A 128 17.14 -6.09 15.59
C LEU A 128 15.62 -6.16 15.81
N HIS A 129 15.03 -5.11 16.39
CA HIS A 129 13.59 -5.02 16.56
C HIS A 129 12.88 -4.95 15.20
N LEU A 130 13.39 -4.12 14.28
CA LEU A 130 12.84 -4.01 12.92
C LEU A 130 12.86 -5.35 12.17
N VAL A 131 13.97 -6.10 12.21
CA VAL A 131 14.04 -7.42 11.56
C VAL A 131 13.02 -8.40 12.18
N LYS A 132 12.89 -8.43 13.52
CA LYS A 132 11.92 -9.28 14.21
C LYS A 132 10.49 -8.97 13.78
N VAL A 133 10.12 -7.69 13.75
CA VAL A 133 8.78 -7.24 13.34
C VAL A 133 8.54 -7.56 11.86
N MET A 134 9.51 -7.31 10.98
CA MET A 134 9.41 -7.63 9.55
C MET A 134 9.15 -9.12 9.29
N LEU A 135 9.83 -10.03 10.00
CA LEU A 135 9.58 -11.46 9.90
C LEU A 135 8.15 -11.83 10.33
N GLY A 136 7.66 -11.19 11.39
CA GLY A 136 6.27 -11.31 11.85
C GLY A 136 5.28 -10.91 10.74
N VAL A 137 5.46 -9.73 10.16
CA VAL A 137 4.58 -9.21 9.09
C VAL A 137 4.63 -10.07 7.84
N LEU A 138 5.79 -10.60 7.46
CA LEU A 138 5.91 -11.54 6.34
C LEU A 138 5.06 -12.79 6.53
N SER A 139 5.03 -13.33 7.76
CA SER A 139 4.17 -14.47 8.08
C SER A 139 2.68 -14.10 7.96
N GLN A 140 2.31 -12.89 8.37
CA GLN A 140 0.94 -12.36 8.26
C GLN A 140 0.52 -12.20 6.80
N ILE A 141 1.36 -11.58 5.96
CA ILE A 141 1.11 -11.41 4.52
C ILE A 141 0.87 -12.76 3.87
N ARG A 142 1.73 -13.76 4.11
CA ARG A 142 1.55 -15.12 3.54
C ARG A 142 0.27 -15.79 4.04
N ARG A 143 -0.14 -15.54 5.29
CA ARG A 143 -1.40 -16.07 5.84
C ARG A 143 -2.62 -15.42 5.17
N VAL A 144 -2.59 -14.11 4.99
CA VAL A 144 -3.65 -13.35 4.31
C VAL A 144 -3.78 -13.79 2.85
N GLU A 145 -2.66 -13.95 2.13
CA GLU A 145 -2.68 -14.43 0.75
C GLU A 145 -3.22 -15.85 0.62
N ARG A 146 -2.80 -16.77 1.48
CA ARG A 146 -3.33 -18.15 1.48
C ARG A 146 -4.84 -18.20 1.72
N ARG A 147 -5.35 -17.29 2.56
CA ARG A 147 -6.80 -17.18 2.82
C ARG A 147 -7.54 -16.54 1.65
N ALA A 148 -6.99 -15.46 1.09
CA ALA A 148 -7.63 -14.70 0.02
C ALA A 148 -7.61 -15.44 -1.33
N TYR A 149 -6.52 -16.15 -1.62
CA TYR A 149 -6.28 -16.84 -2.89
C TYR A 149 -6.24 -18.37 -2.71
N HIS A 150 -7.07 -18.89 -1.80
CA HIS A 150 -7.17 -20.34 -1.58
C HIS A 150 -7.67 -21.06 -2.84
N SER A 151 -7.04 -22.18 -3.17
CA SER A 151 -7.44 -23.04 -4.30
C SER A 151 -8.41 -24.09 -3.83
N ASN A 152 -9.55 -24.22 -4.52
CA ASN A 152 -10.59 -25.20 -4.18
C ASN A 152 -10.50 -26.49 -5.02
N ASN A 153 -9.33 -26.82 -5.59
CA ASN A 153 -9.09 -28.04 -6.38
C ASN A 153 -10.10 -28.25 -7.54
N ASN A 154 -10.62 -27.14 -8.09
CA ASN A 154 -11.62 -27.11 -9.15
C ASN A 154 -11.00 -27.20 -10.54
N SER A 155 -11.78 -27.62 -11.53
CA SER A 155 -11.33 -27.84 -12.91
C SER A 155 -10.99 -26.55 -13.67
N LEU A 156 -11.61 -25.41 -13.32
CA LEU A 156 -11.36 -24.12 -13.96
C LEU A 156 -10.51 -23.21 -13.08
N ARG A 157 -9.34 -22.83 -13.60
CA ARG A 157 -8.43 -21.84 -12.99
C ARG A 157 -8.35 -20.58 -13.85
N ILE A 158 -8.59 -19.42 -13.24
CA ILE A 158 -8.50 -18.11 -13.91
C ILE A 158 -7.34 -17.32 -13.32
N GLY A 159 -6.47 -16.82 -14.20
CA GLY A 159 -5.41 -15.88 -13.85
C GLY A 159 -5.91 -14.43 -13.85
N ILE A 160 -5.67 -13.70 -12.77
CA ILE A 160 -5.88 -12.25 -12.70
C ILE A 160 -4.53 -11.56 -12.87
N VAL A 161 -4.44 -10.72 -13.90
CA VAL A 161 -3.27 -9.93 -14.27
C VAL A 161 -3.66 -8.47 -14.44
N GLY A 162 -2.74 -7.55 -14.13
CA GLY A 162 -2.99 -6.12 -14.28
C GLY A 162 -2.10 -5.27 -13.39
N GLU A 163 -2.52 -4.02 -13.21
CA GLU A 163 -1.88 -3.09 -12.29
C GLU A 163 -1.97 -3.58 -10.84
N ILE A 164 -0.83 -3.61 -10.16
CA ILE A 164 -0.64 -4.28 -8.87
C ILE A 164 -1.67 -3.81 -7.84
N TRP A 165 -1.87 -2.50 -7.73
CA TRP A 165 -2.79 -1.92 -6.75
C TRP A 165 -4.25 -2.29 -7.04
N THR A 166 -4.66 -2.23 -8.31
CA THR A 166 -6.02 -2.58 -8.73
C THR A 166 -6.30 -4.06 -8.52
N VAL A 167 -5.32 -4.93 -8.78
CA VAL A 167 -5.46 -6.36 -8.52
C VAL A 167 -5.66 -6.63 -7.03
N TRP A 168 -5.00 -5.87 -6.14
CA TRP A 168 -5.11 -6.08 -4.69
C TRP A 168 -6.33 -5.42 -4.06
N GLU A 169 -6.75 -4.25 -4.55
CA GLU A 169 -7.79 -3.43 -3.91
C GLU A 169 -9.20 -3.84 -4.37
N SER A 170 -9.91 -4.55 -3.48
CA SER A 170 -11.25 -5.09 -3.74
C SER A 170 -12.27 -4.00 -4.05
N ASP A 171 -12.10 -2.81 -3.49
CA ASP A 171 -13.06 -1.72 -3.63
C ASP A 171 -13.07 -1.14 -5.06
N ILE A 172 -11.97 -1.29 -5.80
CA ILE A 172 -11.83 -0.72 -7.15
C ILE A 172 -11.76 -1.76 -8.27
N ASN A 173 -11.62 -3.05 -7.93
CA ASN A 173 -11.70 -4.15 -8.90
C ASN A 173 -13.02 -4.91 -8.83
N PHE A 174 -14.02 -4.35 -8.16
CA PHE A 174 -15.35 -4.94 -7.97
C PHE A 174 -15.32 -6.28 -7.23
N ASP A 175 -14.35 -6.48 -6.35
CA ASP A 175 -14.18 -7.69 -5.56
C ASP A 175 -14.10 -8.96 -6.42
N ILE A 176 -13.49 -8.85 -7.61
CA ILE A 176 -13.52 -9.88 -8.66
C ILE A 176 -13.01 -11.24 -8.18
N VAL A 177 -12.00 -11.27 -7.31
CA VAL A 177 -11.45 -12.51 -6.72
C VAL A 177 -12.54 -13.28 -5.98
N ARG A 178 -13.24 -12.62 -5.04
CA ARG A 178 -14.30 -13.28 -4.26
C ARG A 178 -15.51 -13.63 -5.12
N ARG A 179 -15.84 -12.83 -6.14
CA ARG A 179 -16.91 -13.15 -7.09
C ARG A 179 -16.63 -14.44 -7.86
N LEU A 180 -15.43 -14.59 -8.41
CA LEU A 180 -15.02 -15.81 -9.12
C LEU A 180 -14.97 -17.02 -8.19
N GLN A 181 -14.45 -16.86 -6.97
CA GLN A 181 -14.43 -17.95 -5.98
C GLN A 181 -15.83 -18.43 -5.59
N ARG A 182 -16.82 -17.51 -5.47
CA ARG A 182 -18.23 -17.88 -5.23
C ARG A 182 -18.85 -18.66 -6.38
N MET A 183 -18.30 -18.54 -7.60
CA MET A 183 -18.70 -19.33 -8.77
C MET A 183 -17.96 -20.67 -8.87
N GLY A 184 -17.15 -21.03 -7.86
CA GLY A 184 -16.37 -22.26 -7.88
C GLY A 184 -15.11 -22.19 -8.75
N VAL A 185 -14.59 -21.00 -9.06
CA VAL A 185 -13.36 -20.84 -9.85
C VAL A 185 -12.14 -20.72 -8.93
N ASP A 186 -11.07 -21.44 -9.28
CA ASP A 186 -9.75 -21.23 -8.66
C ASP A 186 -9.09 -19.97 -9.25
N VAL A 187 -8.70 -19.03 -8.40
CA VAL A 187 -8.17 -17.72 -8.85
C VAL A 187 -6.68 -17.64 -8.55
N HIS A 188 -5.88 -17.45 -9.59
CA HIS A 188 -4.45 -17.19 -9.47
C HIS A 188 -4.15 -15.70 -9.70
N VAL A 189 -3.54 -15.04 -8.71
CA VAL A 189 -3.07 -13.66 -8.84
C VAL A 189 -1.58 -13.66 -9.15
N SER A 190 -1.18 -13.05 -10.28
CA SER A 190 0.20 -13.13 -10.79
C SER A 190 1.23 -12.40 -9.94
N LEU A 191 0.84 -11.30 -9.29
CA LEU A 191 1.74 -10.40 -8.57
C LEU A 191 1.24 -10.21 -7.15
N THR A 192 1.60 -11.10 -6.22
CA THR A 192 1.28 -10.97 -4.80
C THR A 192 2.34 -10.13 -4.06
N LEU A 193 1.97 -9.54 -2.90
CA LEU A 193 2.92 -8.78 -2.09
C LEU A 193 4.07 -9.66 -1.60
N SER A 194 3.79 -10.90 -1.20
CA SER A 194 4.86 -11.83 -0.79
C SER A 194 5.82 -12.16 -1.94
N HIS A 195 5.32 -12.22 -3.19
CA HIS A 195 6.18 -12.38 -4.37
C HIS A 195 7.12 -11.19 -4.54
N PHE A 196 6.62 -9.95 -4.41
CA PHE A 196 7.46 -8.76 -4.47
C PHE A 196 8.52 -8.73 -3.36
N ILE A 197 8.16 -9.09 -2.13
CA ILE A 197 9.11 -9.09 -1.03
C ILE A 197 10.18 -10.16 -1.20
N LYS A 198 9.81 -11.38 -1.62
CA LYS A 198 10.78 -12.44 -1.94
C LYS A 198 11.79 -11.96 -2.98
N LYS A 199 11.30 -11.40 -4.09
CA LYS A 199 12.15 -10.85 -5.16
C LYS A 199 13.06 -9.72 -4.67
N ALA A 200 12.55 -8.84 -3.82
CA ALA A 200 13.34 -7.76 -3.21
C ALA A 200 14.46 -8.28 -2.30
N LEU A 201 14.20 -9.35 -1.56
CA LEU A 201 15.15 -9.98 -0.64
C LEU A 201 16.07 -11.01 -1.33
N LYS A 202 15.90 -11.25 -2.65
CA LYS A 202 16.55 -12.32 -3.42
C LYS A 202 16.35 -13.71 -2.80
N LEU A 203 15.17 -13.95 -2.22
CA LEU A 203 14.73 -15.20 -1.62
C LEU A 203 13.83 -16.02 -2.56
#